data_AF-A0ABC8SB46-F1
#
_entry.id   AF-A0ABC8SB46-F1
#
_cell.length_a   1.000
_cell.length_b   1.000
_cell.length_c   1.000
_cell.angle_alpha   90.00
_cell.angle_beta   90.00
_cell.angle_gamma   90.00
#
_symmetry.space_group_name_H-M   'P 1'
#
loop_
_entity.id
_entity.type
_entity.pdbx_description
1 polymer ?
#
loop_
_entity_poly.entity_id
_entity_poly.type
_entity_poly.pdbx_seq_one_letter_code
_entity_poly.pdbx_strand_id
1 'polypeptide(L)'
;METLSASKHMVKIIRDPKQQIEMVGVPKEYLSGHAFHKYQLESPDKTVSFEFQHNVCGRSIYAEGTVDAAIFLAKKVIMVASSKCTARVQSKADKFIYNMIDVLREGAMR
;
A
#
# COMPACT_ATOMS: atom_id res chain seq x y z
N MET A 1 4.89 -30.75 -5.73
CA MET A 1 4.26 -29.43 -5.97
C MET A 1 5.41 -28.47 -6.25
N GLU A 2 5.62 -28.08 -7.50
CA GLU A 2 6.68 -27.11 -7.84
C GLU A 2 6.23 -25.72 -7.42
N THR A 3 7.07 -25.05 -6.63
CA THR A 3 6.83 -23.66 -6.22
C THR A 3 7.18 -22.74 -7.38
N LEU A 4 6.19 -22.06 -7.95
CA LEU A 4 6.43 -21.00 -8.93
C LEU A 4 6.98 -19.77 -8.21
N SER A 5 8.25 -19.43 -8.46
CA SER A 5 8.91 -18.24 -7.93
C SER A 5 9.33 -17.35 -9.10
N ALA A 6 8.96 -16.07 -9.06
CA ALA A 6 9.35 -15.08 -10.06
C ALA A 6 10.65 -14.39 -9.63
N SER A 7 11.70 -14.45 -10.46
CA SER A 7 12.94 -13.71 -10.21
C SER A 7 12.80 -12.25 -10.66
N LYS A 8 13.58 -11.34 -10.06
CA LYS A 8 13.64 -9.92 -10.46
C LYS A 8 13.85 -9.73 -11.97
N HIS A 9 14.57 -10.65 -12.60
CA HIS A 9 14.96 -10.56 -14.00
C HIS A 9 13.80 -10.89 -14.96
N MET A 10 12.72 -11.48 -14.45
CA MET A 10 11.52 -11.80 -15.23
C MET A 10 10.48 -10.66 -15.25
N VAL A 11 10.70 -9.58 -14.49
CA VAL A 11 9.80 -8.43 -14.47
C VAL A 11 9.91 -7.63 -15.76
N LYS A 12 8.79 -7.47 -16.46
CA LYS A 12 8.70 -6.63 -17.66
C LYS A 12 8.53 -5.17 -17.25
N ILE A 13 9.58 -4.36 -17.37
CA ILE A 13 9.54 -2.93 -17.10
C ILE A 13 9.19 -2.18 -18.39
N ILE A 14 7.99 -1.59 -18.45
CA ILE A 14 7.51 -0.84 -19.60
C ILE A 14 7.88 0.63 -19.44
N ARG A 15 8.76 1.14 -20.32
CA ARG A 15 9.28 2.52 -20.27
C ARG A 15 8.84 3.40 -21.44
N ASP A 16 8.47 2.80 -22.56
CA ASP A 16 8.02 3.55 -23.73
C ASP A 16 6.66 4.22 -23.42
N PRO A 17 6.56 5.56 -23.47
CA PRO A 17 5.32 6.27 -23.16
C PRO A 17 4.13 5.84 -24.01
N LYS A 18 4.35 5.43 -25.27
CA LYS A 18 3.27 4.91 -26.11
C LYS A 18 2.72 3.60 -25.56
N GLN A 19 3.60 2.66 -25.23
CA GLN A 19 3.20 1.40 -24.59
C GLN A 19 2.57 1.59 -23.21
N GLN A 20 3.03 2.58 -22.43
CA GLN A 20 2.41 2.92 -21.14
C GLN A 20 0.96 3.40 -21.31
N ILE A 21 0.66 4.17 -22.34
CA ILE A 21 -0.72 4.59 -22.63
C ILE A 21 -1.53 3.41 -23.20
N GLU A 22 -1.04 2.81 -24.29
CA GLU A 22 -1.84 1.90 -25.12
C GLU A 22 -2.00 0.50 -24.51
N MET A 23 -0.95 -0.02 -23.85
CA MET A 23 -0.99 -1.37 -23.28
C MET A 23 -1.26 -1.40 -21.78
N VAL A 24 -0.69 -0.45 -21.03
CA VAL A 24 -0.81 -0.42 -19.57
C VAL A 24 -2.04 0.38 -19.13
N GLY A 25 -2.55 1.28 -19.97
CA GLY A 25 -3.73 2.11 -19.67
C GLY A 25 -3.41 3.32 -18.79
N VAL A 26 -2.17 3.81 -18.80
CA VAL A 26 -1.78 5.01 -18.05
C VAL A 26 -2.38 6.25 -18.72
N PRO A 27 -3.17 7.08 -18.01
CA PRO A 27 -3.68 8.34 -18.58
C PRO A 27 -2.53 9.30 -18.93
N LYS A 28 -2.66 10.01 -20.06
CA LYS A 28 -1.59 10.85 -20.61
C LYS A 28 -1.08 11.91 -19.63
N GLU A 29 -1.96 12.50 -18.83
CA GLU A 29 -1.58 13.49 -17.80
C GLU A 29 -0.71 12.92 -16.66
N TYR A 30 -0.72 11.61 -16.45
CA TYR A 30 0.03 10.94 -15.37
C TYR A 30 1.28 10.19 -15.86
N LEU A 31 1.68 10.34 -17.13
CA LEU A 31 2.89 9.69 -17.67
C LEU A 31 4.16 10.01 -16.86
N SER A 32 4.27 11.23 -16.34
CA SER A 32 5.41 11.67 -15.52
C SER A 32 5.29 11.28 -14.04
N GLY A 33 4.16 10.72 -13.61
CA GLY A 33 3.90 10.38 -12.21
C GLY A 33 2.78 9.35 -12.07
N HIS A 34 3.15 8.08 -12.21
CA HIS A 34 2.26 6.93 -12.00
C HIS A 34 3.04 5.72 -11.46
N ALA A 35 2.31 4.75 -10.91
CA ALA A 35 2.83 3.43 -10.58
C ALA A 35 1.76 2.38 -10.89
N PHE A 36 1.97 1.61 -11.96
CA PHE A 36 1.05 0.56 -12.41
C PHE A 36 1.77 -0.78 -12.31
N HIS A 37 1.15 -1.75 -11.67
CA HIS A 37 1.68 -3.11 -11.60
C HIS A 37 0.58 -4.11 -11.91
N LYS A 38 0.93 -5.11 -12.71
CA LYS A 38 0.09 -6.25 -13.06
C LYS A 38 0.84 -7.54 -12.76
N TYR A 39 0.19 -8.43 -12.03
CA TYR A 39 0.69 -9.77 -11.73
C TYR A 39 -0.29 -10.77 -12.33
N GLN A 40 0.21 -11.64 -13.21
CA GLN A 40 -0.60 -12.67 -13.85
C GLN A 40 -0.05 -14.05 -13.47
N LEU A 41 -0.94 -14.92 -13.01
CA LEU A 41 -0.66 -16.33 -12.75
C LEU A 41 -1.57 -17.16 -13.64
N GLU A 42 -1.04 -18.25 -14.19
CA GLU A 42 -1.78 -19.14 -15.08
C GLU A 42 -1.43 -20.59 -14.70
N SER A 43 -2.42 -21.46 -14.67
CA SER A 43 -2.20 -22.89 -14.43
C SER A 43 -1.50 -23.54 -15.64
N PRO A 44 -0.73 -24.63 -15.45
CA PRO A 44 -0.02 -25.28 -16.55
C PRO A 44 -0.92 -25.74 -17.72
N ASP A 45 -2.16 -26.14 -17.40
CA ASP A 45 -3.18 -26.56 -18.37
C ASP A 45 -3.98 -25.39 -18.96
N LYS A 46 -3.67 -24.15 -18.54
CA LYS A 46 -4.28 -22.89 -18.99
C LYS A 46 -5.77 -22.74 -18.73
N THR A 47 -6.33 -23.54 -17.81
CA THR A 47 -7.76 -23.48 -17.46
C THR A 47 -8.05 -22.45 -16.37
N VAL A 48 -7.04 -22.03 -15.60
CA VAL A 48 -7.18 -21.08 -14.50
C VAL A 48 -6.20 -19.93 -14.68
N SER A 49 -6.70 -18.69 -14.57
CA SER A 49 -5.87 -17.49 -14.53
C SER A 49 -6.27 -16.57 -13.38
N PHE A 50 -5.27 -16.02 -12.69
CA PHE A 50 -5.43 -14.96 -11.72
C PHE A 50 -4.70 -13.71 -12.19
N GLU A 51 -5.32 -12.57 -11.95
CA GLU A 51 -4.72 -11.28 -12.21
C GLU A 51 -4.89 -10.36 -10.99
N PHE A 52 -3.80 -9.72 -10.58
CA PHE A 52 -3.81 -8.68 -9.57
C PHE A 52 -3.27 -7.40 -10.18
N GLN A 53 -3.96 -6.28 -9.95
CA GLN A 53 -3.52 -4.98 -10.40
C GLN A 53 -3.63 -3.95 -9.27
N HIS A 54 -2.69 -3.01 -9.26
CA HIS A 54 -2.79 -1.79 -8.47
C HIS A 54 -2.15 -0.64 -9.24
N ASN A 55 -2.97 0.37 -9.50
CA ASN A 55 -2.67 1.45 -10.42
C ASN A 55 -2.83 2.78 -9.68
N VAL A 56 -1.73 3.52 -9.56
CA VAL A 56 -1.68 4.80 -8.86
C VAL A 56 -1.39 5.89 -9.86
N CYS A 57 -2.29 6.89 -9.91
CA CYS A 57 -2.11 8.12 -10.67
C CYS A 57 -1.71 9.26 -9.73
N GLY A 58 -0.59 9.92 -10.03
CA GLY A 58 -0.11 11.06 -9.25
C GLY A 58 0.28 10.68 -7.83
N ARG A 59 -0.19 11.46 -6.85
CA ARG A 59 0.29 11.39 -5.46
C ARG A 59 -0.80 11.30 -4.39
N SER A 60 -2.08 11.25 -4.77
CA SER A 60 -3.21 11.36 -3.82
C SER A 60 -3.13 10.31 -2.72
N ILE A 61 -2.92 9.04 -3.09
CA ILE A 61 -2.86 7.92 -2.14
C ILE A 61 -1.78 8.09 -1.07
N TYR A 62 -0.65 8.71 -1.41
CA TYR A 62 0.43 8.97 -0.46
C TYR A 62 0.06 10.13 0.48
N ALA A 63 -0.61 11.16 -0.04
CA ALA A 63 -1.10 12.28 0.75
C ALA A 63 -2.18 11.81 1.74
N GLU A 64 -3.19 11.08 1.26
CA GLU A 64 -4.27 10.54 2.09
C GLU A 64 -3.74 9.63 3.20
N GLY A 65 -2.88 8.67 2.85
CA GLY A 65 -2.24 7.79 3.82
C GLY A 65 -1.35 8.52 4.83
N THR A 66 -0.73 9.64 4.45
CA THR A 66 0.02 10.50 5.38
C THR A 66 -0.92 11.18 6.36
N VAL A 67 -2.08 11.67 5.90
CA VAL A 67 -3.08 12.28 6.79
C VAL A 67 -3.66 11.22 7.73
N ASP A 68 -3.88 9.99 7.28
CA ASP A 68 -4.31 8.89 8.17
C ASP A 68 -3.26 8.59 9.23
N ALA A 69 -1.98 8.49 8.83
CA ALA A 69 -0.88 8.29 9.78
C ALA A 69 -0.77 9.42 10.81
N ALA A 70 -1.00 10.67 10.41
CA ALA A 70 -1.01 11.82 11.32
C ALA A 70 -2.17 11.75 12.33
N ILE A 71 -3.38 11.40 11.88
CA ILE A 71 -4.55 11.21 12.74
C ILE A 71 -4.32 10.05 13.72
N PHE A 72 -3.79 8.92 13.22
CA PHE A 72 -3.40 7.78 14.03
C PHE A 72 -2.44 8.19 15.15
N LEU A 73 -1.36 8.87 14.79
CA LEU A 73 -0.33 9.26 15.75
C LEU A 73 -0.87 10.25 16.78
N ALA A 74 -1.69 11.22 16.36
CA ALA A 74 -2.35 12.16 17.26
C ALA A 74 -3.22 11.44 18.31
N LYS A 75 -4.00 10.43 17.89
CA LYS A 75 -4.78 9.60 18.82
C LYS A 75 -3.88 8.89 19.83
N LYS A 76 -2.78 8.26 19.38
CA LYS A 76 -1.84 7.58 20.30
C LYS A 76 -1.22 8.53 21.32
N VAL A 77 -0.85 9.74 20.91
CA VAL A 77 -0.30 10.77 21.81
C VAL A 77 -1.33 11.21 22.86
N ILE A 78 -2.58 11.48 22.45
CA ILE A 78 -3.66 11.90 23.35
C ILE A 78 -3.99 10.78 24.35
N MET A 79 -4.03 9.52 23.91
CA MET A 79 -4.25 8.38 24.79
C MET A 79 -3.16 8.26 25.86
N VAL A 80 -1.89 8.40 25.49
CA VAL A 80 -0.77 8.37 26.45
C VAL A 80 -0.85 9.53 27.45
N ALA A 81 -1.23 10.73 27.00
CA ALA A 81 -1.40 11.88 27.87
C ALA A 81 -2.56 11.68 28.87
N SER A 82 -3.70 11.14 28.41
CA SER A 82 -4.90 10.94 29.22
C SER A 82 -4.76 9.81 30.25
N SER A 83 -4.07 8.72 29.89
CA SER A 83 -3.81 7.59 30.77
C SER A 83 -2.87 7.90 31.95
N LYS A 84 -2.12 9.01 31.90
CA LYS A 84 -1.32 9.48 33.04
C LYS A 84 -2.15 10.11 34.16
N CYS A 85 -3.40 10.51 33.89
CA CYS A 85 -4.27 11.18 34.87
C CYS A 85 -5.12 10.21 35.71
N THR A 86 -5.24 8.94 35.33
CA THR A 86 -5.93 7.91 36.12
C THR A 86 -4.91 6.90 36.62
N ALA A 87 -4.59 6.98 37.91
CA ALA A 87 -3.78 5.96 38.59
C ALA A 87 -4.37 4.57 38.31
N ARG A 88 -3.58 3.70 37.68
CA ARG A 88 -3.86 2.28 37.38
C ARG A 88 -4.87 1.99 36.26
N VAL A 89 -4.47 2.25 35.01
CA VAL A 89 -4.76 1.30 33.92
C VAL A 89 -3.46 1.09 33.13
N GLN A 90 -2.68 0.09 33.53
CA GLN A 90 -1.63 -0.48 32.69
C GLN A 90 -2.29 -1.20 31.51
N SER A 91 -2.51 -0.49 30.42
CA SER A 91 -2.71 -1.12 29.11
C SER A 91 -1.55 -0.74 28.21
N LYS A 92 -0.61 -1.69 28.10
CA LYS A 92 0.46 -1.82 27.10
C LYS A 92 0.25 -0.93 25.86
N ALA A 93 1.11 0.07 25.71
CA ALA A 93 2.13 0.03 24.67
C ALA A 93 3.12 1.19 24.86
N ASP A 94 4.31 0.90 25.39
CA ASP A 94 5.50 1.79 25.35
C ASP A 94 6.06 1.93 23.91
N LYS A 95 5.17 1.89 22.90
CA LYS A 95 5.54 1.96 21.49
C LYS A 95 5.51 3.41 21.07
N PHE A 96 6.67 3.92 20.67
CA PHE A 96 6.85 5.30 20.21
C PHE A 96 7.14 5.40 18.71
N ILE A 97 7.46 4.27 18.07
CA ILE A 97 7.74 4.17 16.64
C ILE A 97 6.69 3.26 16.01
N TYR A 98 6.01 3.76 14.99
CA TYR A 98 4.93 3.08 14.29
C TYR A 98 5.20 3.00 12.80
N ASN A 99 4.55 2.07 12.11
CA ASN A 99 4.57 1.96 10.65
C ASN A 99 3.15 1.87 10.07
N MET A 100 3.02 1.77 8.74
CA MET A 100 1.72 1.77 8.08
C MET A 100 0.86 0.53 8.38
N ILE A 101 1.45 -0.59 8.82
CA ILE A 101 0.68 -1.76 9.28
C ILE A 101 0.00 -1.46 10.62
N ASP A 102 0.63 -0.68 11.50
CA ASP A 102 0.00 -0.23 12.74
C ASP A 102 -1.20 0.68 12.43
N VAL A 103 -1.04 1.60 11.48
CA VAL A 103 -2.12 2.50 11.02
C VAL A 103 -3.29 1.68 10.44
N LEU A 104 -3.01 0.71 9.57
CA LEU A 104 -4.04 -0.14 8.96
C LEU A 104 -4.81 -1.01 9.98
N ARG A 105 -4.11 -1.51 11.02
CA ARG A 105 -4.74 -2.32 12.09
C ARG A 105 -5.68 -1.51 12.98
N GLU A 106 -5.50 -0.19 13.07
CA GLU A 106 -6.42 0.69 13.79
C GLU A 106 -7.78 0.80 13.08
N GLY A 107 -7.80 0.54 11.77
CA GLY A 107 -8.99 0.68 10.93
C GLY A 107 -9.18 2.08 10.34
N ALA A 108 -10.28 2.26 9.62
CA ALA A 108 -10.62 3.54 8.99
C ALA A 108 -10.82 4.62 10.06
N MET A 109 -10.18 5.78 9.87
CA MET A 109 -10.29 6.92 10.77
C MET A 109 -11.05 8.09 10.16
N ARG A 110 -11.53 7.91 8.91
CA ARG A 110 -12.35 8.79 8.09
C ARG A 110 -13.19 7.94 7.13
#